data_AF-A0A812I4N9-F1
#
_entry.id   AF-A0A812I4N9-F1
#
_cell.length_a   1.000
_cell.length_b   1.000
_cell.length_c   1.000
_cell.angle_alpha   90.00
_cell.angle_beta   90.00
_cell.angle_gamma   90.00
#
_symmetry.space_group_name_H-M   'P 1'
#
loop_
_entity.id
_entity.type
_entity.pdbx_description
1 polymer ?
#
loop_
_entity_poly.entity_id
_entity_poly.type
_entity_poly.pdbx_seq_one_letter_code
_entity_poly.pdbx_strand_id
1 'polypeptide(L)'
;MLQQMAEFDVRAAKCTVAADRQAVQQQVQELFRSEHPWSTREGPDSVDEGELCTEVKLQTLALEFCDPLDRFNTYIRGTLRESVIAQIGNELEVPWQMCLAAFLPMIFYSSVNILGCDNGPCLESARLSGYSSVAQYMVVQAVGWALCIVMAFPLTYPILLRMVKLVLSHGDGPVHQVLACTCCPLAFEYSYVCGGLIWAALVSLVESYSATQLIVFLVIMAVLAAQVLCLFCGNSHHKQASCRCVRRQAAAS
;
A
#
# COMPACT_ATOMS: atom_id res chain seq x y z
N MET A 1 12.43 11.13 1.81
CA MET A 1 13.61 10.23 1.64
C MET A 1 13.71 9.71 0.22
N LEU A 2 12.68 9.05 -0.33
CA LEU A 2 12.73 8.48 -1.69
C LEU A 2 12.97 9.54 -2.78
N GLN A 3 12.45 10.77 -2.60
CA GLN A 3 12.75 11.90 -3.49
C GLN A 3 14.22 12.33 -3.41
N GLN A 4 14.80 12.35 -2.21
CA GLN A 4 16.23 12.66 -2.04
C GLN A 4 17.13 11.60 -2.68
N MET A 5 16.70 10.33 -2.71
CA MET A 5 17.41 9.27 -3.42
C MET A 5 17.33 9.43 -4.95
N ALA A 6 16.19 9.88 -5.48
CA ALA A 6 16.00 10.13 -6.92
C ALA A 6 16.87 11.29 -7.44
N GLU A 7 17.09 12.30 -6.60
CA GLU A 7 17.91 13.47 -6.91
C GLU A 7 19.34 13.36 -6.34
N PHE A 8 19.71 12.19 -5.78
CA PHE A 8 20.95 12.05 -5.04
C PHE A 8 22.17 12.30 -5.92
N ASP A 9 23.09 13.13 -5.45
CA ASP A 9 24.41 13.30 -6.03
C ASP A 9 25.46 13.39 -4.92
N VAL A 10 26.38 12.43 -4.92
CA VAL A 10 27.52 12.39 -3.98
C VAL A 10 28.40 13.63 -4.05
N ARG A 11 28.47 14.31 -5.21
CA ARG A 11 29.22 15.56 -5.37
C ARG A 11 28.51 16.75 -4.72
N ALA A 12 27.18 16.70 -4.66
CA ALA A 12 26.35 17.71 -4.00
C ALA A 12 26.07 17.39 -2.52
N ALA A 13 26.47 16.22 -2.02
CA ALA A 13 26.20 15.77 -0.66
C ALA A 13 26.72 16.77 0.39
N LYS A 14 25.86 17.14 1.34
CA LYS A 14 26.21 18.02 2.45
C LYS A 14 26.86 17.19 3.56
N CYS A 15 28.17 17.32 3.73
CA CYS A 15 28.89 16.71 4.85
C CYS A 15 28.91 17.68 6.05
N THR A 16 28.82 17.15 7.27
CA THR A 16 28.96 17.95 8.50
C THR A 16 30.30 18.66 8.57
N VAL A 17 31.35 18.02 8.05
CA VAL A 17 32.69 18.59 7.86
C VAL A 17 33.01 18.59 6.37
N ALA A 18 33.36 19.75 5.81
CA ALA A 18 33.60 19.90 4.38
C ALA A 18 34.81 19.08 3.87
N ALA A 19 35.81 18.86 4.73
CA ALA A 19 36.98 18.04 4.42
C ALA A 19 36.63 16.56 4.19
N ASP A 20 35.62 16.04 4.90
CA ASP A 20 35.20 14.64 4.80
C ASP A 20 34.60 14.32 3.43
N ARG A 21 34.13 15.33 2.69
CA ARG A 21 33.60 15.15 1.33
C ARG A 21 34.64 14.50 0.41
N GLN A 22 35.90 14.92 0.50
CA GLN A 22 36.97 14.35 -0.34
C GLN A 22 37.27 12.91 0.05
N ALA A 23 37.30 12.60 1.35
CA ALA A 23 37.51 11.24 1.85
C ALA A 23 36.37 10.30 1.40
N VAL A 24 35.11 10.74 1.49
CA VAL A 24 33.95 9.97 1.03
C VAL A 24 33.99 9.76 -0.49
N GLN A 25 34.31 10.78 -1.28
CA GLN A 25 34.44 10.64 -2.73
C GLN A 25 35.54 9.67 -3.12
N GLN A 26 36.71 9.74 -2.47
CA GLN A 26 37.80 8.80 -2.70
C GLN A 26 37.41 7.36 -2.35
N GLN A 27 36.68 7.16 -1.25
CA GLN A 27 36.21 5.84 -0.85
C GLN A 27 35.17 5.28 -1.83
N VAL A 28 34.24 6.11 -2.32
CA VAL A 28 33.28 5.70 -3.36
C VAL A 28 34.01 5.40 -4.67
N GLN A 29 34.97 6.22 -5.07
CA GLN A 29 35.78 5.98 -6.24
C GLN A 29 36.53 4.65 -6.15
N GLU A 30 37.10 4.34 -5.00
CA GLU A 30 37.82 3.09 -4.78
C GLU A 30 36.88 1.88 -4.80
N LEU A 31 35.70 1.98 -4.16
CA LEU A 31 34.71 0.90 -4.13
C LEU A 31 34.11 0.60 -5.51
N PHE A 32 33.95 1.63 -6.36
CA PHE A 32 33.39 1.50 -7.70
C PHE A 32 34.47 1.51 -8.81
N ARG A 33 35.77 1.51 -8.44
CA ARG A 33 36.91 1.50 -9.38
C ARG A 33 37.03 0.19 -10.15
N SER A 34 36.58 -0.91 -9.53
CA SER A 34 36.78 -2.26 -10.02
C SER A 34 35.52 -3.10 -9.86
N GLU A 35 34.83 -3.41 -10.95
CA GLU A 35 34.09 -4.68 -11.07
C GLU A 35 34.05 -5.14 -12.54
N HIS A 36 34.99 -6.00 -12.92
CA HIS A 36 34.59 -7.34 -13.37
C HIS A 36 34.88 -8.24 -12.16
N PRO A 37 33.90 -8.98 -11.56
CA PRO A 37 32.81 -9.67 -12.24
C PRO A 37 31.45 -9.72 -11.50
N TRP A 38 30.37 -9.38 -12.22
CA TRP A 38 29.15 -10.21 -12.20
C TRP A 38 29.24 -11.32 -13.27
N SER A 39 30.44 -11.69 -13.71
CA SER A 39 30.65 -12.88 -14.53
C SER A 39 30.22 -14.10 -13.73
N THR A 40 29.14 -14.71 -14.20
CA THR A 40 28.99 -16.14 -14.35
C THR A 40 30.18 -16.91 -13.78
N ARG A 41 30.01 -17.43 -12.57
CA ARG A 41 30.80 -18.58 -12.14
C ARG A 41 30.36 -19.70 -13.07
N GLU A 42 31.05 -19.85 -14.20
CA GLU A 42 30.97 -21.00 -15.09
C GLU A 42 31.32 -22.24 -14.28
N GLY A 43 30.31 -22.84 -13.67
CA GLY A 43 30.29 -24.28 -13.49
C GLY A 43 29.97 -24.88 -14.85
N PRO A 44 30.69 -25.93 -15.28
CA PRO A 44 30.33 -26.64 -16.49
C PRO A 44 29.09 -27.45 -16.16
N ASP A 45 27.90 -26.90 -16.42
CA ASP A 45 26.73 -27.69 -16.79
C ASP A 45 25.66 -26.77 -17.40
N SER A 46 25.39 -27.07 -18.66
CA SER A 46 24.46 -26.45 -19.60
C SER A 46 23.03 -26.35 -19.08
N VAL A 47 22.40 -25.17 -19.20
CA VAL A 47 21.02 -25.06 -19.75
C VAL A 47 20.87 -23.71 -20.47
N ASP A 48 20.38 -23.80 -21.69
CA ASP A 48 20.02 -22.77 -22.66
C ASP A 48 18.83 -21.92 -22.19
N GLU A 49 19.03 -20.62 -21.99
CA GLU A 49 17.95 -19.61 -22.05
C GLU A 49 18.49 -18.33 -22.73
N GLY A 50 18.62 -18.42 -24.06
CA GLY A 50 18.79 -17.26 -24.92
C GLY A 50 17.48 -16.48 -25.05
N GLU A 51 17.46 -15.26 -24.50
CA GLU A 51 16.93 -14.04 -25.18
C GLU A 51 16.84 -12.81 -24.25
N LEU A 52 16.92 -12.96 -22.92
CA LEU A 52 16.78 -11.81 -22.00
C LEU A 52 18.10 -11.04 -21.71
N CYS A 53 19.26 -11.57 -22.11
CA CYS A 53 20.58 -11.00 -21.77
C CYS A 53 21.08 -9.91 -22.74
N THR A 54 20.36 -9.59 -23.81
CA THR A 54 20.87 -8.69 -24.86
C THR A 54 20.70 -7.22 -24.49
N GLU A 55 19.63 -6.84 -23.79
CA GLU A 55 19.40 -5.46 -23.36
C GLU A 55 20.29 -5.03 -22.19
N VAL A 56 20.58 -5.96 -21.27
CA VAL A 56 21.47 -5.69 -20.12
C VAL A 56 22.92 -5.49 -20.60
N LYS A 57 23.40 -6.28 -21.57
CA LYS A 57 24.78 -6.17 -22.10
C LYS A 57 25.10 -4.81 -22.72
N LEU A 58 24.12 -4.13 -23.32
CA LEU A 58 24.34 -2.80 -23.92
C LEU A 58 24.44 -1.70 -22.86
N GLN A 59 23.71 -1.82 -21.75
CA GLN A 59 23.83 -0.92 -20.59
C GLN A 59 25.13 -1.14 -19.82
N THR A 60 25.61 -2.38 -19.72
CA THR A 60 26.89 -2.70 -19.04
C THR A 60 28.09 -2.10 -19.79
N LEU A 61 28.08 -2.11 -21.13
CA LEU A 61 29.13 -1.50 -21.95
C LEU A 61 29.16 0.04 -21.85
N ALA A 62 28.01 0.69 -21.67
CA ALA A 62 27.95 2.14 -21.47
C ALA A 62 28.44 2.56 -20.07
N LEU A 63 28.30 1.68 -19.07
CA LEU A 63 28.74 1.91 -17.69
C LEU A 63 30.25 1.73 -17.48
N GLU A 64 30.96 1.06 -18.39
CA GLU A 64 32.43 0.90 -18.34
C GLU A 64 33.20 2.21 -18.58
N PHE A 65 32.58 3.22 -19.20
CA PHE A 65 33.17 4.53 -19.45
C PHE A 65 32.67 5.64 -18.52
N CYS A 66 31.78 5.33 -17.57
CA CYS A 66 31.25 6.30 -16.62
C CYS A 66 32.18 6.48 -15.40
N ASP A 67 32.32 7.73 -14.93
CA ASP A 67 33.05 8.03 -13.69
C ASP A 67 32.49 7.17 -12.54
N PRO A 68 33.33 6.57 -11.68
CA PRO A 68 32.88 5.75 -10.56
C PRO A 68 31.85 6.44 -9.65
N LEU A 69 31.90 7.77 -9.54
CA LEU A 69 30.89 8.55 -8.79
C LEU A 69 29.53 8.56 -9.50
N ASP A 70 29.51 8.59 -10.83
CA ASP A 70 28.27 8.56 -11.62
C ASP A 70 27.63 7.16 -11.58
N ARG A 71 28.44 6.09 -11.51
CA ARG A 71 27.97 4.72 -11.24
C ARG A 71 27.30 4.60 -9.86
N PHE A 72 27.92 5.15 -8.83
CA PHE A 72 27.35 5.19 -7.48
C PHE A 72 26.04 6.00 -7.42
N ASN A 73 26.01 7.18 -8.04
CA ASN A 73 24.81 8.00 -8.14
C ASN A 73 23.67 7.24 -8.85
N THR A 74 23.98 6.53 -9.95
CA THR A 74 23.01 5.70 -10.69
C THR A 74 22.50 4.55 -9.83
N TYR A 75 23.39 3.87 -9.09
CA TYR A 75 23.03 2.81 -8.16
C TYR A 75 22.08 3.30 -7.05
N ILE A 76 22.33 4.48 -6.48
CA ILE A 76 21.45 5.06 -5.45
C ILE A 76 20.09 5.45 -6.02
N ARG A 77 20.07 6.11 -7.19
CA ARG A 77 18.85 6.58 -7.85
C ARG A 77 17.97 5.43 -8.37
N GLY A 78 18.60 4.33 -8.80
CA GLY A 78 17.94 3.14 -9.33
C GLY A 78 17.86 2.03 -8.28
N THR A 79 18.84 1.13 -8.28
CA THR A 79 18.83 -0.14 -7.54
C THR A 79 18.55 0.01 -6.05
N LEU A 80 19.20 0.95 -5.36
CA LEU A 80 18.98 1.14 -3.92
C LEU A 80 17.59 1.72 -3.67
N ARG A 81 17.15 2.71 -4.46
CA ARG A 81 15.81 3.31 -4.35
C ARG A 81 14.72 2.26 -4.61
N GLU A 82 14.87 1.44 -5.64
CA GLU A 82 13.96 0.34 -5.94
C GLU A 82 13.94 -0.70 -4.82
N SER A 83 15.10 -1.07 -4.28
CA SER A 83 15.17 -1.99 -3.13
C SER A 83 14.50 -1.40 -1.88
N VAL A 84 14.63 -0.09 -1.64
CA VAL A 84 13.98 0.59 -0.52
C VAL A 84 12.47 0.64 -0.74
N ILE A 85 11.99 0.96 -1.96
CA ILE A 85 10.56 0.92 -2.31
C ILE A 85 10.01 -0.50 -2.16
N ALA A 86 10.76 -1.52 -2.58
CA ALA A 86 10.34 -2.92 -2.48
C ALA A 86 10.25 -3.41 -1.02
N GLN A 87 11.10 -2.90 -0.12
CA GLN A 87 11.13 -3.33 1.29
C GLN A 87 10.23 -2.50 2.20
N ILE A 88 10.16 -1.18 1.99
CA ILE A 88 9.42 -0.25 2.85
C ILE A 88 8.02 0.02 2.30
N GLY A 89 7.80 -0.19 1.00
CA GLY A 89 6.58 0.18 0.29
C GLY A 89 6.62 1.62 -0.23
N ASN A 90 5.78 1.90 -1.23
CA ASN A 90 5.56 3.26 -1.71
C ASN A 90 4.76 4.06 -0.65
N GLU A 91 5.05 5.35 -0.50
CA GLU A 91 4.48 6.23 0.56
C GLU A 91 2.94 6.29 0.55
N LEU A 92 2.29 5.92 -0.55
CA LEU A 92 0.84 5.90 -0.73
C LEU A 92 0.24 4.49 -0.78
N GLU A 93 1.06 3.44 -0.81
CA GLU A 93 0.61 2.07 -0.99
C GLU A 93 0.63 1.36 0.36
N VAL A 94 -0.53 1.31 0.99
CA VAL A 94 -0.74 0.51 2.20
C VAL A 94 -1.34 -0.82 1.79
N PRO A 95 -0.76 -1.96 2.19
CA PRO A 95 -1.34 -3.25 1.88
C PRO A 95 -2.70 -3.40 2.57
N TRP A 96 -3.67 -4.01 1.87
CA TRP A 96 -5.03 -4.21 2.36
C TRP A 96 -5.09 -4.90 3.73
N GLN A 97 -4.19 -5.87 3.97
CA GLN A 97 -4.08 -6.59 5.24
C GLN A 97 -3.72 -5.67 6.42
N MET A 98 -2.85 -4.68 6.22
CA MET A 98 -2.54 -3.70 7.26
C MET A 98 -3.73 -2.79 7.54
N CYS A 99 -4.47 -2.39 6.50
CA CYS A 99 -5.69 -1.60 6.68
C CYS A 99 -6.72 -2.37 7.52
N LEU A 100 -6.94 -3.66 7.23
CA LEU A 100 -7.81 -4.50 8.05
C LEU A 100 -7.31 -4.67 9.49
N ALA A 101 -6.01 -4.91 9.68
CA ALA A 101 -5.43 -5.06 11.00
C ALA A 101 -5.63 -3.80 11.86
N ALA A 102 -5.55 -2.62 11.25
CA ALA A 102 -5.80 -1.36 11.92
C ALA A 102 -7.30 -1.16 12.30
N PHE A 103 -8.22 -1.83 11.62
CA PHE A 103 -9.65 -1.85 11.95
C PHE A 103 -10.09 -3.05 12.80
N LEU A 104 -9.16 -3.90 13.24
CA LEU A 104 -9.45 -5.09 14.03
C LEU A 104 -10.31 -4.80 15.29
N PRO A 105 -10.08 -3.71 16.06
CA PRO A 105 -10.96 -3.37 17.18
C PRO A 105 -12.41 -3.13 16.75
N MET A 106 -12.63 -2.45 15.63
CA MET A 106 -13.97 -2.17 15.10
C MET A 106 -14.62 -3.42 14.51
N ILE A 107 -13.83 -4.30 13.88
CA ILE A 107 -14.29 -5.60 13.40
C ILE A 107 -14.78 -6.46 14.56
N PHE A 108 -14.02 -6.55 15.66
CA PHE A 108 -14.48 -7.27 16.85
C PHE A 108 -15.70 -6.61 17.47
N TYR A 109 -15.75 -5.28 17.52
CA TYR A 109 -16.92 -4.56 17.99
C TYR A 109 -18.19 -4.86 17.15
N SER A 110 -18.06 -5.04 15.83
CA SER A 110 -19.23 -5.40 15.00
C SER A 110 -19.89 -6.74 15.38
N SER A 111 -19.13 -7.68 15.96
CA SER A 111 -19.71 -8.93 16.46
C SER A 111 -20.70 -8.70 17.60
N VAL A 112 -20.48 -7.66 18.41
CA VAL A 112 -21.41 -7.23 19.45
C VAL A 112 -22.71 -6.71 18.84
N ASN A 113 -22.66 -6.00 17.72
CA ASN A 113 -23.88 -5.53 17.04
C ASN A 113 -24.68 -6.70 16.43
N ILE A 114 -23.98 -7.70 15.86
CA ILE A 114 -24.63 -8.89 15.28
C ILE A 114 -25.25 -9.77 16.37
N LEU A 115 -24.47 -10.12 17.40
CA LEU A 115 -24.89 -11.08 18.44
C LEU A 115 -25.71 -10.43 19.55
N GLY A 116 -25.45 -9.15 19.84
CA GLY A 116 -26.11 -8.38 20.89
C GLY A 116 -27.41 -7.72 20.44
N CYS A 117 -27.80 -7.85 19.16
CA CYS A 117 -29.06 -7.35 18.63
C CYS A 117 -29.34 -5.89 19.02
N ASP A 118 -28.35 -5.01 18.81
CA ASP A 118 -28.37 -3.59 19.19
C ASP A 118 -28.60 -3.34 20.69
N ASN A 119 -28.03 -4.20 21.53
CA ASN A 119 -28.15 -4.19 22.99
C ASN A 119 -29.58 -4.41 23.52
N GLY A 120 -30.47 -4.96 22.69
CA GLY A 120 -31.86 -5.27 23.03
C GLY A 120 -32.23 -6.74 22.80
N PRO A 121 -33.46 -7.15 23.16
CA PRO A 121 -33.98 -8.46 22.80
C PRO A 121 -34.07 -8.62 21.27
N CYS A 122 -33.44 -9.64 20.71
CA CYS A 122 -33.37 -9.84 19.25
C CYS A 122 -34.72 -9.84 18.53
N LEU A 123 -35.76 -10.37 19.18
CA LEU A 123 -37.10 -10.37 18.63
C LEU A 123 -37.64 -8.94 18.46
N GLU A 124 -37.39 -8.08 19.45
CA GLU A 124 -37.85 -6.69 19.43
C GLU A 124 -37.05 -5.86 18.42
N SER A 125 -35.72 -6.00 18.40
CA SER A 125 -34.86 -5.31 17.43
C SER A 125 -35.20 -5.69 15.98
N ALA A 126 -35.45 -6.98 15.72
CA ALA A 126 -35.88 -7.45 14.41
C ALA A 126 -37.25 -6.86 14.01
N ARG A 127 -38.20 -6.83 14.95
CA ARG A 127 -39.54 -6.27 14.72
C ARG A 127 -39.51 -4.76 14.46
N LEU A 128 -38.75 -4.01 15.25
CA LEU A 128 -38.59 -2.56 15.11
C LEU A 128 -37.95 -2.18 13.78
N SER A 129 -37.05 -3.03 13.28
CA SER A 129 -36.37 -2.84 12.00
C SER A 129 -37.15 -3.44 10.82
N GLY A 130 -38.41 -3.85 11.00
CA GLY A 130 -39.27 -4.31 9.90
C GLY A 130 -38.98 -5.71 9.36
N TYR A 131 -38.12 -6.51 10.00
CA TYR A 131 -37.81 -7.86 9.53
C TYR A 131 -38.88 -8.89 9.90
N SER A 132 -39.07 -9.87 9.02
CA SER A 132 -40.05 -10.94 9.21
C SER A 132 -39.65 -11.97 10.28
N SER A 133 -38.34 -12.10 10.54
CA SER A 133 -37.81 -13.05 11.51
C SER A 133 -36.47 -12.60 12.08
N VAL A 134 -36.13 -13.11 13.26
CA VAL A 134 -34.82 -12.89 13.90
C VAL A 134 -33.68 -13.45 13.05
N ALA A 135 -33.89 -14.59 12.39
CA ALA A 135 -32.90 -15.19 11.50
C ALA A 135 -32.59 -14.26 10.31
N GLN A 136 -33.62 -13.66 9.69
CA GLN A 136 -33.44 -12.69 8.62
C GLN A 136 -32.65 -11.47 9.11
N TYR A 137 -33.01 -10.91 10.27
CA TYR A 137 -32.29 -9.80 10.89
C TYR A 137 -30.80 -10.14 11.10
N MET A 138 -30.49 -11.29 11.73
CA MET A 138 -29.11 -11.69 11.98
C MET A 138 -28.29 -11.90 10.71
N VAL A 139 -28.89 -12.50 9.67
CA VAL A 139 -28.22 -12.69 8.37
C VAL A 139 -27.94 -11.34 7.71
N VAL A 140 -28.91 -10.41 7.71
CA VAL A 140 -28.73 -9.07 7.13
C VAL A 140 -27.66 -8.30 7.88
N GLN A 141 -27.65 -8.36 9.22
CA GLN A 141 -26.61 -7.72 10.03
C GLN A 141 -25.22 -8.30 9.71
N ALA A 142 -25.11 -9.63 9.65
CA ALA A 142 -23.85 -10.31 9.35
C ALA A 142 -23.32 -9.95 7.95
N VAL A 143 -24.20 -9.94 6.94
CA VAL A 143 -23.86 -9.55 5.56
C VAL A 143 -23.45 -8.08 5.50
N GLY A 144 -24.23 -7.17 6.10
CA GLY A 144 -23.94 -5.74 6.10
C GLY A 144 -22.57 -5.41 6.72
N TRP A 145 -22.26 -6.02 7.87
CA TRP A 145 -20.94 -5.88 8.49
C TRP A 145 -19.84 -6.51 7.66
N ALA A 146 -20.02 -7.71 7.10
CA ALA A 146 -19.02 -8.33 6.24
C ALA A 146 -18.68 -7.45 5.02
N LEU A 147 -19.69 -6.85 4.40
CA LEU A 147 -19.49 -5.93 3.29
C LEU A 147 -18.75 -4.65 3.73
N CYS A 148 -19.11 -4.06 4.87
CA CYS A 148 -18.39 -2.90 5.41
C CYS A 148 -16.92 -3.22 5.71
N ILE A 149 -16.64 -4.38 6.30
CA ILE A 149 -15.29 -4.81 6.67
C ILE A 149 -14.42 -5.00 5.42
N VAL A 150 -14.97 -5.60 4.36
CA VAL A 150 -14.19 -5.89 3.14
C VAL A 150 -14.07 -4.64 2.25
N MET A 151 -15.11 -3.83 2.16
CA MET A 151 -15.20 -2.77 1.14
C MET A 151 -15.08 -1.35 1.67
N ALA A 152 -15.55 -1.03 2.88
CA ALA A 152 -15.55 0.34 3.40
C ALA A 152 -14.35 0.62 4.31
N PHE A 153 -14.09 -0.25 5.29
CA PHE A 153 -13.03 -0.03 6.28
C PHE A 153 -11.63 0.13 5.66
N PRO A 154 -11.22 -0.71 4.68
CA PRO A 154 -9.89 -0.62 4.12
C PRO A 154 -9.65 0.69 3.34
N LEU A 155 -10.70 1.42 2.96
CA LEU A 155 -10.58 2.67 2.19
C LEU A 155 -9.99 3.82 3.00
N THR A 156 -10.19 3.83 4.32
CA THR A 156 -9.89 4.96 5.19
C THR A 156 -8.43 5.42 5.08
N TYR A 157 -7.48 4.48 5.23
CA TYR A 157 -6.06 4.81 5.26
C TYR A 157 -5.48 5.22 3.89
N PRO A 158 -5.75 4.50 2.78
CA PRO A 158 -5.33 4.94 1.46
C PRO A 158 -5.86 6.32 1.09
N ILE A 159 -7.11 6.64 1.44
CA ILE A 159 -7.71 7.95 1.19
C ILE A 159 -7.04 9.02 2.05
N LEU A 160 -6.88 8.76 3.35
CA LEU A 160 -6.18 9.65 4.27
C LEU A 160 -4.79 10.01 3.76
N LEU A 161 -3.98 9.03 3.37
CA LEU A 161 -2.61 9.26 2.88
C LEU A 161 -2.60 10.10 1.60
N ARG A 162 -3.53 9.86 0.67
CA ARG A 162 -3.63 10.66 -0.56
C ARG A 162 -4.06 12.09 -0.27
N MET A 163 -5.02 12.28 0.64
CA MET A 163 -5.44 13.62 1.07
C MET A 163 -4.29 14.36 1.75
N VAL A 164 -3.59 13.73 2.69
CA VAL A 164 -2.43 14.33 3.36
C VAL A 164 -1.33 14.69 2.37
N LYS A 165 -1.00 13.79 1.44
CA LYS A 165 0.00 14.09 0.40
C LYS A 165 -0.40 15.28 -0.47
N LEU A 166 -1.68 15.35 -0.86
CA LEU A 166 -2.19 16.47 -1.64
C LEU A 166 -2.11 17.78 -0.86
N VAL A 167 -2.40 17.76 0.43
CA VAL A 167 -2.29 18.96 1.27
C VAL A 167 -0.83 19.39 1.40
N LEU A 168 0.08 18.46 1.71
CA LEU A 168 1.49 18.76 1.92
C LEU A 168 2.23 19.13 0.63
N SER A 169 1.73 18.74 -0.54
CA SER A 169 2.35 19.13 -1.82
C SER A 169 2.19 20.61 -2.17
N HIS A 170 1.30 21.34 -1.48
CA HIS A 170 1.01 22.74 -1.76
C HIS A 170 1.76 23.75 -0.85
N GLY A 171 2.50 23.28 0.16
CA GLY A 171 3.41 24.09 0.96
C GLY A 171 3.52 23.70 2.44
N ASP A 172 4.45 24.34 3.15
CA ASP A 172 4.82 24.00 4.54
C ASP A 172 4.32 25.02 5.59
N GLY A 173 3.24 25.74 5.27
CA GLY A 173 2.68 26.77 6.16
C GLY A 173 1.80 26.20 7.31
N PRO A 174 1.54 26.99 8.36
CA PRO A 174 0.65 26.57 9.47
C PRO A 174 -0.78 26.24 8.99
N VAL A 175 -1.25 26.88 7.92
CA VAL A 175 -2.53 26.57 7.27
C VAL A 175 -2.55 25.14 6.71
N HIS A 176 -1.43 24.66 6.15
CA HIS A 176 -1.32 23.30 5.61
C HIS A 176 -1.31 22.26 6.72
N GLN A 177 -0.72 22.57 7.89
CA GLN A 177 -0.78 21.70 9.06
C GLN A 177 -2.21 21.57 9.59
N VAL A 178 -2.94 22.68 9.70
CA VAL A 178 -4.36 22.64 10.08
C VAL A 178 -5.17 21.82 9.07
N LEU A 179 -4.94 22.03 7.78
CA LEU A 179 -5.63 21.28 6.72
C LEU A 179 -5.28 19.78 6.77
N ALA A 180 -4.02 19.42 7.02
CA ALA A 180 -3.60 18.03 7.19
C ALA A 180 -4.28 17.36 8.39
N CYS A 181 -4.47 18.09 9.51
CA CYS A 181 -5.24 17.60 10.65
C CYS A 181 -6.71 17.32 10.29
N THR A 182 -7.31 18.11 9.39
CA THR A 182 -8.69 17.88 8.92
C THR A 182 -8.85 16.69 7.98
N CYS A 183 -7.77 16.20 7.36
CA CYS A 183 -7.83 15.01 6.49
C CYS A 183 -8.26 13.75 7.25
N CYS A 184 -7.90 13.63 8.53
CA CYS A 184 -8.26 12.48 9.36
C CYS A 184 -9.80 12.34 9.53
N PRO A 185 -10.52 13.32 10.13
CA PRO A 185 -11.97 13.21 10.26
C PRO A 185 -12.65 13.07 8.90
N LEU A 186 -12.20 13.77 7.85
CA LEU A 186 -12.78 13.66 6.52
C LEU A 186 -12.65 12.24 5.92
N ALA A 187 -11.51 11.58 6.11
CA ALA A 187 -11.31 10.21 5.64
C ALA A 187 -12.22 9.21 6.39
N PHE A 188 -12.40 9.41 7.72
CA PHE A 188 -13.33 8.59 8.49
C PHE A 188 -14.79 8.84 8.07
N GLU A 189 -15.21 10.09 7.94
CA GLU A 189 -16.55 10.46 7.45
C GLU A 189 -16.84 9.83 6.10
N TYR A 190 -15.88 9.88 5.17
CA TYR A 190 -16.01 9.22 3.88
C TYR A 190 -16.27 7.71 4.01
N SER A 191 -15.48 7.02 4.83
CA SER A 191 -15.68 5.58 5.08
C SER A 191 -17.03 5.27 5.74
N TYR A 192 -17.51 6.13 6.64
CA TYR A 192 -18.85 6.01 7.23
C TYR A 192 -19.96 6.25 6.21
N VAL A 193 -19.79 7.20 5.28
CA VAL A 193 -20.73 7.41 4.17
C VAL A 193 -20.77 6.16 3.27
N CYS A 194 -19.62 5.57 2.94
CA CYS A 194 -19.57 4.31 2.18
C CYS A 194 -20.29 3.17 2.94
N GLY A 195 -20.04 3.02 4.24
CA GLY A 195 -20.73 2.04 5.08
C GLY A 195 -22.24 2.30 5.14
N GLY A 196 -22.66 3.55 5.29
CA GLY A 196 -24.06 3.97 5.30
C GLY A 196 -24.77 3.66 3.97
N LEU A 197 -24.10 3.83 2.84
CA LEU A 197 -24.63 3.45 1.53
C LEU A 197 -24.84 1.94 1.40
N ILE A 198 -23.91 1.12 1.91
CA ILE A 198 -24.06 -0.34 1.97
C ILE A 198 -25.29 -0.70 2.80
N TRP A 199 -25.41 -0.14 4.00
CA TRP A 199 -26.55 -0.41 4.90
C TRP A 199 -27.88 0.04 4.29
N ALA A 200 -27.96 1.27 3.80
CA ALA A 200 -29.18 1.81 3.19
C ALA A 200 -29.63 0.96 2.00
N ALA A 201 -28.70 0.55 1.13
CA ALA A 201 -29.02 -0.28 -0.03
C ALA A 201 -29.44 -1.70 0.38
N LEU A 202 -28.76 -2.31 1.35
CA LEU A 202 -29.06 -3.65 1.84
C LEU A 202 -30.42 -3.72 2.54
N VAL A 203 -30.69 -2.79 3.45
CA VAL A 203 -31.97 -2.70 4.17
C VAL A 203 -33.11 -2.46 3.18
N SER A 204 -32.95 -1.50 2.26
CA SER A 204 -33.97 -1.22 1.24
C SER A 204 -34.31 -2.46 0.41
N LEU A 205 -33.29 -3.22 -0.01
CA LEU A 205 -33.44 -4.44 -0.80
C LEU A 205 -34.21 -5.53 -0.05
N VAL A 206 -34.04 -5.61 1.27
CA VAL A 206 -34.68 -6.64 2.10
C VAL A 206 -36.11 -6.25 2.47
N GLU A 207 -36.35 -4.98 2.78
CA GLU A 207 -37.68 -4.50 3.19
C GLU A 207 -38.68 -4.45 2.02
N SER A 208 -38.24 -4.10 0.82
CA SER A 208 -39.15 -3.83 -0.30
C SER A 208 -38.62 -4.34 -1.64
N TYR A 209 -38.23 -5.62 -1.66
CA TYR A 209 -37.58 -6.24 -2.82
C TYR A 209 -38.21 -5.85 -4.15
N SER A 210 -37.41 -5.17 -4.98
CA SER A 210 -37.76 -4.78 -6.34
C SER A 210 -36.53 -4.89 -7.23
N ALA A 211 -36.74 -5.14 -8.53
CA ALA A 211 -35.65 -5.21 -9.49
C ALA A 211 -34.81 -3.92 -9.50
N THR A 212 -35.45 -2.76 -9.32
CA THR A 212 -34.79 -1.46 -9.23
C THR A 212 -33.86 -1.35 -8.03
N GLN A 213 -34.29 -1.76 -6.83
CA GLN A 213 -33.43 -1.75 -5.65
C GLN A 213 -32.26 -2.71 -5.76
N LEU A 214 -32.47 -3.88 -6.37
CA LEU A 214 -31.39 -4.82 -6.66
C LEU A 214 -30.34 -4.19 -7.59
N ILE A 215 -30.77 -3.49 -8.64
CA ILE A 215 -29.87 -2.76 -9.54
C ILE A 215 -29.10 -1.69 -8.77
N VAL A 216 -29.78 -0.88 -7.95
CA VAL A 216 -29.13 0.16 -7.12
C VAL A 216 -28.09 -0.44 -6.19
N PHE A 217 -28.43 -1.52 -5.49
CA PHE A 217 -27.51 -2.26 -4.64
C PHE A 217 -26.28 -2.74 -5.42
N LEU A 218 -26.48 -3.41 -6.57
CA LEU A 218 -25.39 -3.90 -7.41
C LEU A 218 -24.49 -2.78 -7.93
N VAL A 219 -25.06 -1.63 -8.29
CA VAL A 219 -24.29 -0.45 -8.73
C VAL A 219 -23.42 0.09 -7.59
N ILE A 220 -23.97 0.25 -6.38
CA ILE A 220 -23.20 0.70 -5.20
C ILE A 220 -22.06 -0.27 -4.91
N MET A 221 -22.36 -1.58 -4.89
CA MET A 221 -21.36 -2.62 -4.65
C MET A 221 -20.27 -2.64 -5.74
N ALA A 222 -20.64 -2.44 -7.01
CA ALA A 222 -19.69 -2.38 -8.12
C ALA A 222 -18.78 -1.16 -8.02
N VAL A 223 -19.31 0.01 -7.66
CA VAL A 223 -18.53 1.24 -7.48
C VAL A 223 -17.54 1.09 -6.31
N LEU A 224 -17.99 0.57 -5.17
CA LEU A 224 -17.12 0.34 -4.01
C LEU A 224 -16.07 -0.74 -4.30
N ALA A 225 -16.43 -1.83 -4.98
CA ALA A 225 -15.47 -2.84 -5.40
C ALA A 225 -14.44 -2.27 -6.38
N ALA A 226 -14.88 -1.50 -7.38
CA ALA A 226 -13.99 -0.82 -8.31
C ALA A 226 -13.04 0.13 -7.56
N GLN A 227 -13.53 0.87 -6.57
CA GLN A 227 -12.71 1.73 -5.74
C GLN A 227 -11.65 0.93 -4.97
N VAL A 228 -12.03 -0.15 -4.28
CA VAL A 228 -11.07 -1.03 -3.58
C VAL A 228 -10.03 -1.56 -4.57
N LEU A 229 -10.46 -2.07 -5.73
CA LEU A 229 -9.55 -2.58 -6.75
C LEU A 229 -8.61 -1.49 -7.30
N CYS A 230 -9.10 -0.29 -7.56
CA CYS A 230 -8.27 0.83 -8.01
C CYS A 230 -7.26 1.26 -6.93
N LEU A 231 -7.64 1.20 -5.65
CA LEU A 231 -6.76 1.58 -4.54
C LEU A 231 -5.66 0.54 -4.29
N PHE A 232 -5.99 -0.76 -4.38
CA PHE A 232 -5.10 -1.84 -3.94
C PHE A 232 -4.49 -2.67 -5.08
N CYS A 233 -5.08 -2.68 -6.28
CA CYS A 233 -4.58 -3.46 -7.43
C CYS A 233 -3.86 -2.61 -8.48
N GLY A 234 -3.99 -1.27 -8.44
CA GLY A 234 -3.51 -0.37 -9.50
C GLY A 234 -1.99 -0.37 -9.77
N ASN A 235 -1.16 -0.84 -8.83
CA ASN A 235 0.31 -0.77 -8.94
C ASN A 235 1.04 -2.09 -8.65
N SER A 236 0.38 -3.25 -8.78
CA SER A 236 0.99 -4.57 -8.53
C SER A 236 2.08 -5.00 -9.54
N HIS A 237 2.73 -4.09 -10.26
CA HIS A 237 3.86 -4.38 -11.14
C HIS A 237 5.17 -4.73 -10.40
N HIS A 238 5.22 -4.62 -9.07
CA HIS A 238 6.36 -5.09 -8.27
C HIS A 238 6.00 -6.20 -7.28
N LYS A 239 5.16 -7.16 -7.68
CA LYS A 239 5.14 -8.48 -7.02
C LYS A 239 6.37 -9.31 -7.41
N GLN A 240 7.57 -8.83 -7.08
CA GLN A 240 8.65 -9.76 -6.76
C GLN A 240 8.39 -10.22 -5.33
N ALA A 241 7.82 -11.42 -5.22
CA ALA A 241 7.84 -12.18 -3.98
C ALA A 241 9.30 -12.32 -3.54
N SER A 242 9.76 -11.42 -2.66
CA SER A 242 11.03 -11.57 -1.98
C SER A 242 10.88 -12.67 -0.94
N CYS A 243 10.89 -13.92 -1.42
CA CYS A 243 11.24 -15.09 -0.62
C CYS A 243 12.72 -14.99 -0.24
N ARG A 244 13.09 -14.03 0.63
CA ARG A 244 14.39 -14.07 1.29
C ARG A 244 14.26 -14.90 2.55
N CYS A 245 14.53 -16.19 2.37
CA CYS A 245 15.04 -17.05 3.43
C CYS A 245 16.17 -16.29 4.15
N VAL A 246 15.90 -15.86 5.38
CA VAL A 246 16.94 -15.43 6.32
C VAL A 246 17.75 -16.67 6.67
N ARG A 247 18.72 -17.01 5.82
CA ARG A 247 19.76 -17.99 6.16
C ARG A 247 20.66 -17.30 7.17
N ARG A 248 20.32 -17.42 8.46
CA ARG A 248 21.24 -17.13 9.56
C ARG A 248 22.53 -17.89 9.26
N GLN A 249 23.60 -17.17 8.96
CA GLN A 249 24.94 -17.73 9.05
C GLN A 249 25.15 -18.05 10.53
N ALA A 250 24.99 -19.32 10.89
CA ALA A 250 25.54 -19.84 12.12
C ALA A 250 27.05 -19.63 12.04
N ALA A 251 27.58 -18.79 12.93
CA ALA A 251 29.01 -18.72 13.20
C ALA A 251 29.44 -20.11 13.66
N ALA A 252 30.24 -20.79 12.83
CA ALA A 252 30.98 -21.96 13.25
C ALA A 252 32.22 -21.44 14.01
N SER A 253 32.19 -21.62 15.32
CA SER A 253 33.37 -21.75 16.18
C SER A 253 33.87 -23.19 16.15
#